data_AF-J3DF86-F1
#
_entry.id   AF-J3DF86-F1
#
_cell.length_a   1.000
_cell.length_b   1.000
_cell.length_c   1.000
_cell.angle_alpha   90.00
_cell.angle_beta   90.00
_cell.angle_gamma   90.00
#
_symmetry.space_group_name_H-M   'P 1'
#
loop_
_entity.id
_entity.type
_entity.pdbx_description
1 polymer ?
#
loop_
_entity_poly.entity_id
_entity_poly.type
_entity_poly.pdbx_seq_one_letter_code
_entity_poly.pdbx_strand_id
1 'polypeptide(L)'
;MNRCVPGLVVLALSGVLGHLAQAGVASPDTPLQVVQNLPGSTNNNPYNSPIRRANPNSMQGTQPSAPAIRGPNTVPVPRPPTLDNGGIGNRYPHNPSAPASPPKFIPNPPPRSP
;
A
#
# COMPACT_ATOMS: atom_id res chain seq x y z
N MET A 1 -68.50 20.94 -29.34
CA MET A 1 -67.85 21.51 -28.14
C MET A 1 -67.15 20.42 -27.30
N ASN A 2 -66.57 19.38 -27.91
CA ASN A 2 -66.20 18.15 -27.18
C ASN A 2 -64.72 17.75 -27.39
N ARG A 3 -63.90 18.68 -27.91
CA ARG A 3 -62.50 18.39 -28.26
C ARG A 3 -61.57 18.24 -27.03
N CYS A 4 -62.01 18.71 -25.85
CA CYS A 4 -61.25 18.60 -24.60
C CYS A 4 -61.44 17.25 -23.89
N VAL A 5 -62.52 16.53 -24.19
CA VAL A 5 -62.86 15.25 -23.56
C VAL A 5 -61.80 14.16 -23.84
N PRO A 6 -61.32 13.92 -25.07
CA PRO A 6 -60.30 12.90 -25.30
C PRO A 6 -58.97 13.23 -24.61
N GLY A 7 -58.60 14.51 -24.50
CA GLY A 7 -57.37 14.93 -23.83
C GLY A 7 -57.40 14.64 -22.32
N LEU A 8 -58.54 14.89 -21.66
CA LEU A 8 -58.71 14.57 -20.24
C LEU A 8 -58.70 13.05 -19.98
N VAL A 9 -59.25 12.25 -20.91
CA VAL A 9 -59.22 10.78 -20.82
C VAL A 9 -57.79 10.24 -20.93
N VAL A 10 -56.98 10.75 -21.86
CA VAL A 10 -55.58 10.35 -22.02
C VAL A 10 -54.75 10.75 -20.79
N LEU A 11 -54.98 11.93 -20.22
CA LEU A 11 -54.28 12.41 -19.01
C LEU A 11 -54.62 11.55 -17.78
N ALA A 12 -55.90 11.20 -17.60
CA ALA A 12 -56.33 10.32 -16.52
C ALA A 12 -55.75 8.90 -16.68
N LEU A 13 -55.72 8.36 -17.90
CA LEU A 13 -55.21 7.02 -18.17
C LEU A 13 -53.69 6.92 -17.95
N SER A 14 -52.93 7.98 -18.28
CA SER A 14 -51.49 8.03 -18.04
C SER A 14 -51.13 8.19 -16.56
N GLY A 15 -51.98 8.83 -15.76
CA GLY A 15 -51.84 8.85 -14.30
C GLY A 15 -52.06 7.47 -13.66
N VAL A 16 -53.07 6.72 -14.11
CA VAL A 16 -53.38 5.38 -13.56
C VAL A 16 -52.32 4.33 -13.93
N LEU A 17 -51.79 4.37 -15.16
CA LEU A 17 -50.74 3.42 -15.59
C LEU A 17 -49.32 3.81 -15.12
N GLY A 18 -49.10 5.05 -14.68
CA GLY A 18 -47.79 5.53 -14.21
C GLY A 18 -47.29 4.91 -12.90
N HIS A 19 -48.16 4.25 -12.12
CA HIS A 19 -47.80 3.65 -10.84
C HIS A 19 -47.02 2.33 -10.93
N LEU A 20 -46.84 1.75 -12.12
CA LEU A 20 -46.05 0.53 -12.28
C LEU A 20 -44.55 0.78 -12.52
N ALA A 21 -44.15 2.05 -12.71
CA ALA A 21 -42.74 2.44 -12.81
C ALA A 21 -42.19 2.91 -11.45
N GLN A 22 -42.43 2.15 -10.39
CA GLN A 22 -41.69 2.31 -9.14
C GLN A 22 -40.32 1.65 -9.33
N ALA A 23 -39.37 2.39 -9.90
CA ALA A 23 -37.96 2.13 -9.60
C ALA A 23 -37.85 2.20 -8.07
N GLY A 24 -37.40 1.11 -7.43
CA GLY A 24 -37.34 0.99 -5.98
C GLY A 24 -36.52 2.12 -5.36
N VAL A 25 -37.19 3.22 -5.02
CA VAL A 25 -36.63 4.27 -4.19
C VAL A 25 -36.53 3.65 -2.81
N ALA A 26 -35.29 3.41 -2.38
CA ALA A 26 -34.96 2.95 -1.04
C ALA A 26 -35.82 3.70 -0.02
N SER A 27 -36.61 2.96 0.76
CA SER A 27 -37.40 3.55 1.84
C SER A 27 -36.45 4.25 2.82
N PRO A 28 -36.81 5.45 3.34
CA PRO A 28 -35.99 6.13 4.34
C PRO A 28 -35.81 5.31 5.63
N ASP A 29 -36.67 4.29 5.85
CA ASP A 29 -36.60 3.37 6.97
C ASP A 29 -35.84 2.07 6.68
N THR A 30 -35.24 1.93 5.48
CA THR A 30 -34.25 0.86 5.27
C THR A 30 -32.91 1.37 5.79
N PRO A 31 -32.38 0.83 6.91
CA PRO A 31 -31.04 1.20 7.31
C PRO A 31 -30.11 0.77 6.18
N LEU A 32 -29.54 1.75 5.47
CA LEU A 32 -28.34 1.50 4.69
C LEU A 32 -27.33 0.97 5.70
N GLN A 33 -27.15 -0.34 5.73
CA GLN A 33 -26.11 -0.98 6.51
C GLN A 33 -24.78 -0.65 5.83
N VAL A 34 -24.34 0.60 6.01
CA VAL A 34 -22.98 1.00 5.68
C VAL A 34 -22.11 0.27 6.69
N VAL A 35 -21.41 -0.73 6.21
CA VAL A 35 -20.54 -1.54 7.02
C VAL A 35 -19.31 -0.70 7.37
N GLN A 36 -19.35 0.04 8.48
CA GLN A 36 -18.27 0.93 8.90
C GLN A 36 -17.37 0.25 9.94
N ASN A 37 -16.06 0.33 9.74
CA ASN A 37 -15.08 -0.05 10.75
C ASN A 37 -15.10 1.00 11.87
N LEU A 38 -15.77 0.70 12.99
CA LEU A 38 -15.77 1.58 14.15
C LEU A 38 -14.38 1.60 14.81
N PRO A 39 -13.82 2.78 15.13
CA PRO A 39 -12.61 2.88 15.96
C PRO A 39 -12.84 2.14 17.29
N GLY A 40 -11.95 1.20 17.64
CA GLY A 40 -12.08 0.39 18.86
C GLY A 40 -12.95 -0.87 18.74
N SER A 41 -13.47 -1.20 17.54
CA SER A 41 -14.16 -2.47 17.32
C SER A 41 -13.20 -3.66 17.51
N THR A 42 -13.61 -4.64 18.33
CA THR A 42 -12.91 -5.91 18.56
C THR A 42 -12.83 -6.81 17.32
N ASN A 43 -13.54 -6.45 16.24
CA ASN A 43 -13.51 -7.13 14.94
C ASN A 43 -12.55 -6.47 13.92
N ASN A 44 -11.60 -5.64 14.37
CA ASN A 44 -10.55 -5.02 13.54
C ASN A 44 -9.36 -5.95 13.25
N ASN A 45 -9.60 -7.24 13.04
CA ASN A 45 -8.56 -8.11 12.49
C ASN A 45 -8.42 -7.79 10.98
N PRO A 46 -7.21 -7.53 10.45
CA PRO A 46 -6.98 -7.29 9.01
C PRO A 46 -7.59 -8.36 8.08
N TYR A 47 -7.82 -9.56 8.59
CA TYR A 47 -8.44 -10.66 7.84
C TYR A 47 -9.97 -10.76 7.95
N ASN A 48 -10.60 -10.05 8.89
CA ASN A 48 -12.01 -10.27 9.26
C ASN A 48 -12.80 -8.99 9.54
N SER A 49 -12.47 -7.87 8.88
CA SER A 49 -13.21 -6.62 9.08
C SER A 49 -14.60 -6.67 8.41
N PRO A 50 -15.62 -6.03 9.00
CA PRO A 50 -16.96 -5.95 8.44
C PRO A 50 -16.99 -5.57 6.94
N ILE A 51 -16.20 -4.58 6.50
CA ILE A 51 -16.10 -4.17 5.07
C ILE A 51 -15.69 -5.34 4.16
N ARG A 52 -14.78 -6.19 4.63
CA ARG A 52 -14.29 -7.36 3.89
C ARG A 52 -15.27 -8.54 3.90
N ARG A 53 -16.34 -8.48 4.70
CA ARG A 53 -17.32 -9.57 4.89
C ARG A 53 -18.71 -9.27 4.35
N ALA A 54 -18.94 -8.08 3.76
CA ALA A 54 -20.25 -7.70 3.20
C ALA A 54 -20.77 -8.72 2.18
N ASN A 55 -19.86 -9.43 1.50
CA ASN A 55 -20.16 -10.64 0.75
C ASN A 55 -19.18 -11.75 1.17
N PRO A 56 -19.64 -12.82 1.85
CA PRO A 56 -18.78 -13.90 2.31
C PRO A 56 -18.05 -14.65 1.18
N ASN A 57 -18.53 -14.52 -0.07
CA ASN A 57 -17.88 -15.11 -1.26
C ASN A 57 -16.98 -14.11 -2.00
N SER A 58 -16.90 -12.84 -1.58
CA SER A 58 -16.03 -11.85 -2.23
C SER A 58 -14.62 -11.92 -1.65
N MET A 59 -13.63 -12.11 -2.54
CA MET A 59 -12.21 -11.98 -2.19
C MET A 59 -11.67 -10.56 -2.43
N GLN A 60 -12.53 -9.63 -2.85
CA GLN A 60 -12.13 -8.26 -3.16
C GLN A 60 -11.58 -7.58 -1.91
N GLY A 61 -10.30 -7.18 -1.97
CA GLY A 61 -9.59 -6.58 -0.85
C GLY A 61 -8.99 -7.59 0.14
N THR A 62 -9.42 -8.86 0.17
CA THR A 62 -8.91 -9.92 1.06
C THR A 62 -7.62 -10.55 0.56
N GLN A 63 -7.40 -10.56 -0.75
CA GLN A 63 -6.19 -11.08 -1.38
C GLN A 63 -5.03 -10.08 -1.23
N PRO A 64 -3.81 -10.52 -0.87
CA PRO A 64 -2.61 -9.70 -0.97
C PRO A 64 -2.44 -9.14 -2.39
N SER A 65 -2.10 -7.85 -2.51
CA SER A 65 -1.82 -7.22 -3.81
C SER A 65 -0.51 -7.71 -4.43
N ALA A 66 0.42 -8.16 -3.59
CA ALA A 66 1.68 -8.73 -4.04
C ALA A 66 1.50 -10.21 -4.43
N PRO A 67 1.92 -10.61 -5.64
CA PRO A 67 1.98 -12.02 -6.01
C PRO A 67 2.83 -12.80 -5.02
N ALA A 68 2.36 -13.99 -4.62
CA ALA A 68 3.18 -14.90 -3.86
C ALA A 68 4.42 -15.27 -4.70
N ILE A 69 5.62 -15.00 -4.18
CA ILE A 69 6.87 -15.38 -4.83
C ILE A 69 6.93 -16.91 -4.85
N ARG A 70 6.56 -17.51 -5.96
CA ARG A 70 6.58 -18.96 -6.20
C ARG A 70 7.75 -19.28 -7.12
N GLY A 71 8.96 -19.30 -6.57
CA GLY A 71 10.17 -19.65 -7.31
C GLY A 71 11.44 -19.45 -6.49
N PRO A 72 12.58 -19.97 -6.97
CA PRO A 72 13.88 -19.66 -6.39
C PRO A 72 14.10 -18.15 -6.40
N ASN A 73 14.51 -17.59 -5.26
CA ASN A 73 14.77 -16.17 -5.15
C ASN A 73 15.91 -15.78 -6.12
N THR A 74 15.65 -14.85 -7.04
CA THR A 74 16.65 -14.33 -7.99
C THR A 74 17.53 -13.24 -7.39
N VAL A 75 17.27 -12.82 -6.15
CA VAL A 75 18.09 -11.84 -5.44
C VAL A 75 19.45 -12.48 -5.12
N PRO A 76 20.56 -11.83 -5.51
CA PRO A 76 21.89 -12.29 -5.15
C PRO A 76 22.04 -12.42 -3.63
N VAL A 77 22.63 -13.53 -3.17
CA VAL A 77 22.97 -13.70 -1.75
C VAL A 77 24.01 -12.64 -1.37
N PRO A 78 23.74 -11.78 -0.36
CA PRO A 78 24.74 -10.84 0.13
C PRO A 78 26.00 -11.59 0.58
N ARG A 79 27.17 -11.16 0.10
CA ARG A 79 28.43 -11.76 0.53
C ARG A 79 28.67 -11.45 2.01
N PRO A 80 29.11 -12.43 2.82
CA PRO A 80 29.50 -12.17 4.21
C PRO A 80 30.58 -11.07 4.30
N PRO A 81 30.60 -10.26 5.37
CA PRO A 81 31.66 -9.29 5.59
C PRO A 81 32.99 -10.01 5.79
N THR A 82 33.97 -9.71 4.92
CA THR A 82 35.35 -10.22 4.97
C THR A 82 36.34 -9.07 5.04
N LEU A 83 37.61 -9.39 5.28
CA LEU A 83 38.68 -8.40 5.23
C LEU A 83 38.85 -7.88 3.79
N ASP A 84 38.81 -8.77 2.79
CA ASP A 84 39.00 -8.41 1.38
C ASP A 84 37.89 -7.49 0.85
N ASN A 85 36.62 -7.76 1.19
CA ASN A 85 35.50 -6.93 0.76
C ASN A 85 35.27 -5.70 1.66
N GLY A 86 35.92 -5.63 2.81
CA GLY A 86 35.85 -4.51 3.76
C GLY A 86 34.69 -4.46 4.70
N GLY A 87 33.86 -5.49 4.73
CA GLY A 87 32.75 -5.56 5.68
C GLY A 87 33.20 -5.63 7.14
N ILE A 88 34.46 -5.99 7.42
CA ILE A 88 35.04 -6.07 8.78
C ILE A 88 35.59 -4.71 9.26
N GLY A 89 35.68 -3.68 8.40
CA GLY A 89 36.10 -2.33 8.80
C GLY A 89 37.59 -2.15 9.13
N ASN A 90 38.38 -3.23 9.22
CA ASN A 90 39.81 -3.18 9.50
C ASN A 90 40.71 -3.03 8.25
N ARG A 91 40.14 -2.61 7.11
CA ARG A 91 40.93 -2.40 5.89
C ARG A 91 41.75 -1.11 6.01
N TYR A 92 43.00 -1.17 5.56
CA TYR A 92 43.73 0.05 5.24
C TYR A 92 43.01 0.79 4.11
N PRO A 93 42.97 2.14 4.15
CA PRO A 93 42.40 2.92 3.07
C PRO A 93 43.09 2.55 1.75
N HIS A 94 42.30 2.15 0.74
CA HIS A 94 42.83 1.74 -0.56
C HIS A 94 43.52 2.89 -1.31
N ASN A 95 43.16 4.13 -0.96
CA ASN A 95 43.79 5.34 -1.44
C ASN A 95 44.06 6.27 -0.25
N PRO A 96 45.16 6.06 0.50
CA PRO A 96 45.53 6.99 1.55
C PRO A 96 45.88 8.33 0.89
N SER A 97 45.28 9.42 1.36
CA SER A 97 45.70 10.76 0.95
C SER A 97 47.18 10.95 1.28
N ALA A 98 47.92 11.58 0.37
CA ALA A 98 49.30 11.95 0.64
C ALA A 98 49.37 12.81 1.92
N PRO A 99 50.40 12.62 2.77
CA PRO A 99 50.61 13.45 3.95
C PRO A 99 50.64 14.94 3.57
N ALA A 100 49.93 15.77 4.35
CA ALA A 100 49.84 17.21 4.09
C ALA A 100 51.16 17.96 4.36
N SER A 101 52.11 17.33 5.05
CA SER A 101 53.39 17.92 5.43
C SER A 101 54.56 17.02 5.03
N PRO A 102 55.74 17.61 4.73
CA PRO A 102 56.95 16.84 4.48
C PRO A 102 57.38 16.06 5.72
N PRO A 103 58.06 14.90 5.55
CA PRO A 103 58.55 14.11 6.66
C PRO A 103 59.55 14.91 7.49
N LYS A 104 59.41 14.84 8.82
CA LYS A 104 60.38 15.41 9.76
C LYS A 104 61.54 14.46 9.91
N PHE A 105 62.67 14.78 9.30
CA PHE A 105 63.91 14.05 9.52
C PHE A 105 64.46 14.36 10.91
N ILE A 106 64.82 13.31 11.65
CA ILE A 106 65.64 13.46 12.86
C ILE A 106 67.11 13.62 12.46
N PRO A 107 67.92 14.39 13.20
CA PRO A 107 69.35 14.48 12.95
C PRO A 107 70.02 13.10 13.06
N ASN A 108 71.06 12.88 12.26
CA ASN A 108 71.87 11.68 12.40
C ASN A 108 72.44 11.60 13.83
N PRO A 109 72.46 10.40 14.44
CA PRO A 109 73.09 10.21 15.74
C PRO A 109 74.58 10.56 15.67
N PRO A 110 75.19 10.97 16.80
CA PRO A 110 76.60 11.30 16.84
C PRO A 110 77.46 10.11 16.37
N PRO A 111 78.62 10.37 15.73
CA PRO A 111 79.54 9.32 15.34
C PRO A 111 80.00 8.55 16.58
N ARG A 112 80.12 7.22 16.43
CA ARG A 112 80.67 6.38 17.49
C ARG A 112 82.15 6.71 17.67
N SER A 113 82.58 6.88 18.92
CA SER A 113 83.99 7.07 19.27
C SER A 113 84.83 5.89 18.75
N PRO A 114 86.09 6.14 18.32
CA PRO A 114 87.01 5.09 17.89
C PRO A 114 87.34 4.10 19.00
#